data_AF-A0AA92V3U5-F1
#
_entry.id   AF-A0AA92V3U5-F1
#
_cell.length_a   1.000
_cell.length_b   1.000
_cell.length_c   1.000
_cell.angle_alpha   90.00
_cell.angle_beta   90.00
_cell.angle_gamma   90.00
#
_symmetry.space_group_name_H-M   'P 1'
#
loop_
_entity.id
_entity.type
_entity.pdbx_description
1 polymer ?
#
loop_
_entity_poly.entity_id
_entity_poly.type
_entity_poly.pdbx_seq_one_letter_code
_entity_poly.pdbx_strand_id
1 'polypeptide(L)'
;MYKIKRRYQVEKKQPWVVDLLLKINPKYFALYEAKDDCLKSLMEINKTIRSLPVRWRRGSFSLSHIRTILLLDDKIEVKYKSGKECMTFYIEELN
;
A
#
# COMPACT_ATOMS: atom_id res chain seq x y z
N MET A 1 18.11 -1.80 -10.88
CA MET A 1 17.14 -2.78 -10.30
C MET A 1 15.96 -2.02 -9.70
N TYR A 2 14.80 -2.65 -9.47
CA TYR A 2 13.58 -1.99 -8.98
C TYR A 2 13.02 -2.68 -7.73
N LYS A 3 12.39 -1.91 -6.85
CA LYS A 3 11.73 -2.44 -5.64
C LYS A 3 10.56 -1.57 -5.20
N ILE A 4 9.50 -2.21 -4.71
CA ILE A 4 8.40 -1.48 -4.05
C ILE A 4 8.83 -1.08 -2.63
N LYS A 5 8.82 0.23 -2.38
CA LYS A 5 9.07 0.83 -1.07
C LYS A 5 7.77 1.38 -0.48
N ARG A 6 7.85 1.70 0.81
CA ARG A 6 6.72 2.19 1.61
C ARG A 6 7.14 3.47 2.30
N ARG A 7 6.36 4.54 2.14
CA ARG A 7 6.48 5.78 2.89
C ARG A 7 5.30 5.90 3.85
N TYR A 8 5.56 6.32 5.09
CA TYR A 8 4.54 6.56 6.10
C TYR A 8 4.57 8.04 6.48
N GLN A 9 3.45 8.73 6.32
CA GLN A 9 3.28 10.15 6.62
C GLN A 9 2.63 10.37 8.01
N VAL A 10 2.41 9.28 8.76
CA VAL A 10 1.86 9.29 10.11
C VAL A 10 2.95 8.99 11.12
N GLU A 11 3.09 9.83 12.16
CA GLU A 11 4.08 9.65 13.23
C GLU A 11 3.87 8.35 14.01
N LYS A 12 2.61 7.97 14.23
CA LYS A 12 2.24 6.70 14.88
C LYS A 12 1.57 5.77 13.88
N LYS A 13 2.15 4.58 13.67
CA LYS A 13 1.55 3.52 12.86
C LYS A 13 0.18 3.13 13.43
N GLN A 14 -0.86 3.32 12.63
CA GLN A 14 -2.24 3.02 13.01
C GLN A 14 -2.51 1.51 12.87
N PRO A 15 -3.42 0.91 13.68
CA PRO A 15 -3.67 -0.54 13.67
C PRO A 15 -4.02 -1.12 12.30
N TRP A 16 -4.79 -0.38 11.49
CA TRP A 16 -5.15 -0.82 10.14
C TRP A 16 -3.94 -0.97 9.22
N VAL A 17 -2.87 -0.19 9.43
CA VAL A 17 -1.63 -0.26 8.62
C VAL A 17 -0.94 -1.59 8.90
N VAL A 18 -0.83 -1.96 10.18
CA VAL A 18 -0.18 -3.22 10.59
C VAL A 18 -0.95 -4.40 10.04
N ASP A 19 -2.27 -4.42 10.24
CA ASP A 19 -3.14 -5.50 9.76
C ASP A 19 -3.13 -5.61 8.23
N LEU A 20 -3.10 -4.47 7.52
CA LEU A 20 -2.95 -4.45 6.06
C LEU A 20 -1.64 -5.08 5.60
N LEU A 21 -0.53 -4.69 6.22
CA LEU A 21 0.81 -5.18 5.83
C LEU A 21 0.98 -6.68 6.06
N LEU A 22 0.32 -7.26 7.06
CA LEU A 22 0.32 -8.70 7.30
C LEU A 22 -0.45 -9.48 6.23
N LYS A 23 -1.38 -8.82 5.53
CA LYS A 23 -2.22 -9.44 4.49
C LYS A 23 -1.60 -9.34 3.10
N ILE A 24 -0.67 -8.41 2.88
CA ILE A 24 0.03 -8.27 1.61
C ILE A 24 1.11 -9.36 1.52
N ASN A 25 1.14 -10.09 0.41
CA ASN A 25 2.16 -11.10 0.19
C ASN A 25 3.57 -10.46 0.18
N PRO A 26 4.50 -10.90 1.06
CA PRO A 26 5.82 -10.30 1.16
C PRO A 26 6.64 -10.38 -0.13
N LYS A 27 6.35 -11.36 -1.02
CA LYS A 27 7.05 -11.51 -2.30
C LYS A 27 6.92 -10.27 -3.20
N TYR A 28 5.85 -9.49 -3.05
CA TYR A 28 5.64 -8.26 -3.83
C TYR A 28 6.64 -7.15 -3.48
N PHE A 29 7.39 -7.29 -2.38
CA PHE A 29 8.46 -6.37 -1.98
C PHE A 29 9.86 -6.91 -2.30
N ALA A 30 9.96 -7.94 -3.12
CA ALA A 30 11.22 -8.47 -3.60
C ALA A 30 11.98 -7.43 -4.47
N LEU A 31 13.21 -7.77 -4.82
CA LEU A 31 13.99 -7.03 -5.81
C LEU A 31 13.64 -7.54 -7.21
N TYR A 32 13.50 -6.64 -8.16
CA TYR A 32 13.15 -6.95 -9.55
C TYR A 32 14.19 -6.39 -10.50
N GLU A 33 14.53 -7.14 -11.56
CA GLU A 33 15.42 -6.63 -12.61
C GLU A 33 14.68 -5.66 -13.54
N ALA A 34 13.42 -5.96 -13.87
CA ALA A 34 12.59 -5.16 -14.77
C ALA A 34 11.51 -4.37 -14.01
N LYS A 35 11.29 -3.12 -14.43
CA LYS A 35 10.24 -2.25 -13.87
C LYS A 35 8.84 -2.85 -14.04
N ASP A 36 8.58 -3.51 -15.16
CA ASP A 36 7.27 -4.09 -15.48
C ASP A 36 6.83 -5.20 -14.52
N ASP A 37 7.76 -6.02 -14.03
CA ASP A 37 7.44 -7.05 -13.04
C ASP A 37 7.18 -6.45 -11.65
N CYS A 38 7.87 -5.35 -11.35
CA CYS A 38 7.61 -4.54 -10.16
C CYS A 38 6.21 -3.89 -10.24
N LEU A 39 5.80 -3.40 -11.42
CA LEU A 39 4.47 -2.85 -11.67
C LEU A 39 3.36 -3.89 -11.50
N LYS A 40 3.52 -5.11 -12.03
CA LYS A 40 2.57 -6.22 -11.79
C LYS A 40 2.40 -6.48 -10.29
N SER A 41 3.49 -6.45 -9.53
CA SER A 41 3.46 -6.65 -8.08
C SER A 41 2.77 -5.48 -7.35
N LEU A 42 2.95 -4.24 -7.83
CA LEU A 42 2.22 -3.08 -7.33
C LEU A 42 0.70 -3.20 -7.58
N MET A 43 0.29 -3.68 -8.75
CA MET A 43 -1.12 -3.93 -9.06
C MET A 43 -1.74 -4.99 -8.13
N GLU A 44 -1.03 -6.06 -7.82
CA GLU A 44 -1.48 -7.09 -6.87
C GLU A 44 -1.59 -6.55 -5.43
N ILE A 45 -0.69 -5.65 -5.04
CA ILE A 45 -0.82 -4.90 -3.78
C ILE A 45 -2.10 -4.06 -3.79
N ASN A 46 -2.35 -3.27 -4.84
CA ASN A 46 -3.57 -2.45 -4.95
C ASN A 46 -4.85 -3.30 -4.90
N LYS A 47 -4.86 -4.46 -5.57
CA LYS A 47 -5.97 -5.42 -5.53
C LYS A 47 -6.23 -5.89 -4.10
N THR A 48 -5.18 -6.29 -3.38
CA THR A 48 -5.24 -6.75 -1.98
C THR A 48 -5.77 -5.64 -1.06
N ILE A 49 -5.26 -4.41 -1.21
CA ILE A 49 -5.66 -3.23 -0.43
C ILE A 49 -7.15 -2.92 -0.61
N ARG A 50 -7.71 -3.15 -1.81
CA ARG A 50 -9.11 -2.86 -2.13
C ARG A 50 -10.07 -3.99 -1.74
N SER A 51 -9.60 -5.24 -1.76
CA SER A 51 -10.46 -6.41 -1.53
C SER A 51 -10.54 -6.83 -0.07
N LEU A 52 -9.43 -6.76 0.68
CA LEU A 52 -9.39 -7.28 2.04
C LEU A 52 -9.77 -6.22 3.07
N PRO A 53 -10.66 -6.54 4.02
CA PRO A 53 -10.95 -5.63 5.11
C PRO A 53 -9.76 -5.56 6.06
N VAL A 54 -9.66 -4.45 6.79
CA VAL A 54 -8.62 -4.18 7.78
C VAL A 54 -9.23 -3.94 9.15
N ARG A 55 -8.52 -4.31 10.22
CA ARG A 55 -8.94 -3.98 11.59
C ARG A 55 -8.89 -2.47 11.81
N TRP A 56 -10.02 -1.91 12.21
CA TRP A 56 -10.11 -0.50 12.59
C TRP A 56 -11.10 -0.33 13.75
N ARG A 57 -10.66 0.37 14.80
CA ARG A 57 -11.40 0.52 16.06
C ARG A 57 -11.83 -0.86 16.58
N ARG A 58 -13.14 -1.10 16.74
CA ARG A 58 -13.71 -2.35 17.29
C ARG A 58 -14.22 -3.31 16.20
N GLY A 59 -13.82 -3.13 14.94
CA GLY A 59 -14.34 -3.94 13.83
C GLY A 59 -13.37 -4.14 12.67
N SER A 60 -13.89 -4.77 11.62
CA SER A 60 -13.19 -5.03 10.36
C SER A 60 -13.91 -4.26 9.26
N PHE A 61 -13.17 -3.44 8.52
CA PHE A 61 -13.75 -2.52 7.52
C PHE A 61 -12.95 -2.59 6.23
N SER A 62 -13.60 -2.46 5.08
CA SER A 62 -12.87 -2.22 3.83
C SER A 62 -12.02 -0.95 3.97
N LEU A 63 -10.77 -0.98 3.50
CA LEU A 63 -9.89 0.18 3.61
C LEU A 63 -10.48 1.40 2.89
N SER A 64 -11.20 1.19 1.79
CA SER A 64 -11.85 2.27 1.02
C SER A 64 -12.99 2.95 1.78
N HIS A 65 -13.59 2.28 2.77
CA HIS A 65 -14.57 2.92 3.66
C HIS A 65 -13.88 3.96 4.55
N ILE A 66 -12.66 3.67 4.99
CA ILE A 66 -11.98 4.42 6.04
C ILE A 66 -10.94 5.40 5.48
N ARG A 67 -10.43 5.14 4.26
CA ARG A 67 -9.41 5.93 3.55
C ARG A 67 -9.80 6.13 2.08
N THR A 68 -9.13 7.07 1.43
CA THR A 68 -9.13 7.20 -0.03
C THR A 68 -7.91 6.47 -0.57
N ILE A 69 -8.09 5.64 -1.59
CA ILE A 69 -7.02 4.86 -2.22
C ILE A 69 -6.94 5.29 -3.68
N LEU A 70 -5.78 5.80 -4.09
CA LEU A 70 -5.48 6.22 -5.46
C LEU A 70 -4.40 5.32 -6.02
N LEU A 71 -4.64 4.79 -7.23
CA LEU A 71 -3.62 4.11 -8.01
C LEU A 71 -3.11 5.09 -9.06
N LEU A 72 -1.80 5.29 -9.09
CA LEU A 72 -1.07 6.07 -10.08
C LEU A 72 -0.07 5.14 -10.78
N ASP A 73 0.60 5.63 -11.82
CA ASP A 73 1.44 4.79 -12.70
C ASP A 73 2.50 4.00 -11.94
N ASP A 74 3.17 4.60 -10.95
CA ASP A 74 4.28 4.01 -10.21
C ASP A 74 4.04 3.92 -8.70
N LYS A 75 2.84 4.27 -8.23
CA LYS A 75 2.52 4.32 -6.79
C LYS A 75 1.05 4.10 -6.46
N ILE A 76 0.83 3.70 -5.21
CA ILE A 76 -0.48 3.65 -4.57
C ILE A 76 -0.45 4.64 -3.40
N GLU A 77 -1.34 5.63 -3.44
CA GLU A 77 -1.50 6.58 -2.34
C GLU A 77 -2.71 6.22 -1.49
N VAL A 78 -2.49 6.12 -0.18
CA VAL A 78 -3.54 5.96 0.82
C VAL A 78 -3.63 7.27 1.61
N LYS A 79 -4.79 7.92 1.51
CA LYS A 79 -5.07 9.24 2.09
C LYS A 79 -6.22 9.16 3.10
N TYR A 80 -6.22 10.07 4.07
CA TYR A 80 -7.41 10.37 4.85
C TYR A 80 -8.53 10.85 3.91
N LYS A 81 -9.79 10.71 4.33
CA LYS A 81 -10.93 11.26 3.57
C LYS A 81 -10.85 12.78 3.41
N SER A 82 -10.11 13.47 4.30
CA SER A 82 -9.77 14.90 4.19
C SER A 82 -8.69 15.22 3.15
N GLY A 83 -8.10 14.22 2.49
CA GLY A 83 -7.06 14.41 1.47
C GLY A 83 -5.61 14.37 1.99
N LYS A 84 -5.39 14.47 3.31
CA LYS A 84 -4.04 14.34 3.90
C LYS A 84 -3.46 12.94 3.65
N GLU A 85 -2.18 12.86 3.27
CA GLU A 85 -1.50 11.58 3.05
C GLU A 85 -1.35 10.76 4.34
N CYS A 86 -1.50 9.44 4.23
CA CYS A 86 -1.22 8.49 5.32
C CYS A 86 -0.01 7.62 5.01
N MET A 87 -0.04 7.00 3.84
CA MET A 87 0.91 5.98 3.42
C MET A 87 0.97 5.93 1.90
N THR A 88 2.16 5.66 1.37
CA THR A 88 2.37 5.45 -0.05
C THR A 88 3.16 4.15 -0.28
N PHE A 89 2.74 3.35 -1.25
CA PHE A 89 3.56 2.31 -1.87
C PHE A 89 4.08 2.88 -3.18
N TYR A 90 5.39 2.81 -3.44
CA TYR A 90 5.97 3.39 -4.66
C TYR A 90 7.10 2.52 -5.18
N ILE A 91 7.30 2.52 -6.49
CA ILE A 91 8.45 1.86 -7.12
C ILE A 91 9.68 2.76 -6.97
N GLU A 92 10.76 2.19 -6.47
CA GLU A 92 12.06 2.82 -6.36
C GLU A 92 13.04 2.10 -7.30
N GLU A 93 13.76 2.87 -8.10
CA GLU A 93 14.92 2.41 -8.85
C GLU A 93 16.15 2.45 -7.95
N LEU A 94 16.82 1.32 -7.83
CA LEU A 94 18.08 1.16 -7.10
C LEU A 94 19.20 1.25 -8.14
N ASN A 95 19.99 2.32 -8.01
CA ASN A 95 21.25 2.53 -8.71
C ASN A 95 22.37 1.71 -8.06
#